data_AF-A0A9W7YQ10-F1
#
_entry.id   AF-A0A9W7YQ10-F1
#
_cell.length_a   1.000
_cell.length_b   1.000
_cell.length_c   1.000
_cell.angle_alpha   90.00
_cell.angle_beta   90.00
_cell.angle_gamma   90.00
#
_symmetry.space_group_name_H-M   'P 1'
#
loop_
_entity.id
_entity.type
_entity.pdbx_description
1 polymer ?
#
loop_
_entity_poly.entity_id
_entity_poly.type
_entity_poly.pdbx_seq_one_letter_code
_entity_poly.pdbx_strand_id
1 'polypeptide(L)'
;MPDWPAEKENQPLGQLPVLIETLEDGTEFELSDSVAIEKYLARKSGLLVKTGSMDTAREDQLRSQINDVIDMHYAYMFAPEGSHEVIEARYRSNAKAFVKYHEKILAENGSNGHYFGSETTYMDIALFAFITVIRQPNEKAIKDCTDYFSESNAPGLNKVYETVQASSIAAPYVATLK
;
A
#
# COMPACT_ATOMS: atom_id res chain seq x y z
N MET A 1 15.05 -9.54 -12.71
CA MET A 1 15.31 -9.46 -11.25
C MET A 1 16.78 -9.76 -11.06
N PRO A 2 17.48 -9.02 -10.19
CA PRO A 2 18.89 -9.29 -9.88
C PRO A 2 19.04 -10.70 -9.28
N ASP A 3 20.18 -11.34 -9.52
CA ASP A 3 20.44 -12.70 -9.04
C ASP A 3 20.78 -12.68 -7.53
N TRP A 4 19.95 -13.32 -6.71
CA TRP A 4 20.12 -13.36 -5.25
C TRP A 4 20.67 -14.71 -4.77
N PRO A 5 21.70 -14.74 -3.89
CA PRO A 5 22.29 -13.62 -3.14
C PRO A 5 23.48 -12.90 -3.81
N ALA A 6 23.91 -13.34 -5.00
CA ALA A 6 25.16 -12.88 -5.62
C ALA A 6 25.25 -11.36 -5.83
N GLU A 7 24.13 -10.71 -6.18
CA GLU A 7 24.07 -9.27 -6.44
C GLU A 7 23.71 -8.43 -5.22
N LYS A 8 23.57 -9.03 -4.02
CA LYS A 8 23.16 -8.32 -2.80
C LYS A 8 24.05 -7.13 -2.48
N GLU A 9 25.36 -7.34 -2.48
CA GLU A 9 26.34 -6.32 -2.09
C GLU A 9 26.38 -5.15 -3.09
N ASN A 10 25.82 -5.33 -4.28
CA ASN A 10 25.74 -4.31 -5.32
C ASN A 10 24.48 -3.44 -5.20
N GLN A 11 23.50 -3.81 -4.37
CA GLN A 11 22.28 -3.02 -4.17
C GLN A 11 22.46 -1.99 -3.04
N PRO A 12 21.84 -0.81 -3.13
CA PRO A 12 21.72 0.12 -2.01
C PRO A 12 21.30 -0.58 -0.72
N LEU A 13 22.12 -0.44 0.32
CA LEU A 13 21.94 -1.07 1.63
C LEU A 13 21.80 -2.62 1.60
N GLY A 14 22.11 -3.26 0.47
CA GLY A 14 21.89 -4.68 0.25
C GLY A 14 20.43 -5.09 0.33
N GLN A 15 19.52 -4.23 -0.14
CA GLN A 15 18.06 -4.42 -0.08
C GLN A 15 17.36 -4.08 -1.41
N LEU A 16 16.15 -4.60 -1.55
CA LEU A 16 15.20 -4.25 -2.61
C LEU A 16 13.91 -3.72 -1.96
N PRO A 17 13.10 -2.90 -2.66
CA PRO A 17 13.24 -2.50 -4.07
C PRO A 17 14.22 -1.35 -4.31
N VAL A 18 14.69 -1.26 -5.57
CA VAL A 18 15.49 -0.15 -6.11
C VAL A 18 14.88 0.24 -7.46
N LEU A 19 14.68 1.54 -7.66
CA LEU A 19 14.32 2.15 -8.94
C LEU A 19 15.59 2.62 -9.62
N ILE A 20 15.75 2.28 -10.90
CA ILE A 20 16.75 2.85 -11.79
C ILE A 20 16.00 3.51 -12.95
N GLU A 21 16.14 4.83 -13.09
CA GLU A 21 15.57 5.60 -14.19
C GLU A 21 16.69 6.14 -15.08
N THR A 22 16.69 5.75 -16.37
CA THR A 22 17.55 6.36 -17.38
C THR A 22 16.96 7.71 -17.82
N LEU A 23 17.70 8.78 -17.59
CA LEU A 23 17.32 10.16 -17.93
C LEU A 23 17.56 10.45 -19.43
N GLU A 24 17.02 11.58 -19.91
CA GLU A 24 17.12 11.99 -21.33
C GLU A 24 18.58 12.17 -21.79
N ASP A 25 19.48 12.54 -20.88
CA ASP A 25 20.91 12.70 -21.15
C ASP A 25 21.71 11.38 -21.09
N GLY A 26 21.03 10.25 -20.85
CA GLY A 26 21.61 8.92 -20.72
C GLY A 26 22.22 8.62 -19.36
N THR A 27 22.17 9.54 -18.39
CA THR A 27 22.58 9.26 -17.01
C THR A 27 21.51 8.45 -16.27
N GLU A 28 21.91 7.74 -15.23
CA GLU A 28 21.00 6.95 -14.39
C GLU A 28 20.73 7.66 -13.07
N PHE A 29 19.45 7.75 -12.71
CA PHE A 29 18.98 8.14 -11.40
C PHE A 29 18.56 6.90 -10.62
N GLU A 30 19.28 6.62 -9.52
CA GLU A 30 19.03 5.49 -8.62
C GLU A 30 18.29 5.95 -7.35
N LEU A 31 17.24 5.22 -6.96
CA LEU A 31 16.47 5.50 -5.75
C LEU A 31 16.07 4.19 -5.05
N SER A 32 16.45 4.04 -3.78
CA SER A 32 15.98 2.96 -2.90
C SER A 32 14.74 3.36 -2.10
N ASP A 33 14.22 2.42 -1.31
CA ASP A 33 13.09 2.58 -0.39
C ASP A 33 11.73 2.67 -1.09
N SER A 34 10.88 1.66 -0.87
CA SER A 34 9.60 1.50 -1.55
C SER A 34 8.71 2.76 -1.48
N VAL A 35 8.60 3.38 -0.30
CA VAL A 35 7.78 4.58 -0.11
C VAL A 35 8.36 5.80 -0.83
N ALA A 36 9.69 5.93 -0.89
CA ALA A 36 10.33 7.03 -1.61
C ALA A 36 10.12 6.88 -3.12
N ILE A 37 10.30 5.66 -3.64
CA ILE A 37 10.03 5.29 -5.03
C ILE A 37 8.57 5.56 -5.38
N GLU A 38 7.62 5.07 -4.58
CA GLU A 38 6.19 5.28 -4.76
C GLU A 38 5.83 6.76 -4.87
N LYS A 39 6.31 7.60 -3.94
CA LYS A 39 6.03 9.04 -3.94
C LYS A 39 6.69 9.77 -5.11
N TYR A 40 7.90 9.37 -5.50
CA TYR A 40 8.59 9.92 -6.66
C TYR A 40 7.76 9.68 -7.94
N LEU A 41 7.33 8.45 -8.16
CA LEU A 41 6.51 8.07 -9.31
C LEU A 41 5.14 8.76 -9.26
N ALA A 42 4.48 8.78 -8.10
CA ALA A 42 3.20 9.48 -7.94
C ALA A 42 3.31 10.97 -8.25
N ARG A 43 4.40 11.63 -7.83
CA ARG A 43 4.66 13.04 -8.15
C ARG A 43 4.81 13.24 -9.65
N LYS A 44 5.63 12.41 -10.30
CA LYS A 44 5.87 12.47 -11.75
C LYS A 44 4.61 12.22 -12.57
N SER A 45 3.70 11.39 -12.07
CA SER A 45 2.40 11.11 -12.70
C SER A 45 1.26 12.06 -12.28
N GLY A 46 1.52 13.06 -11.44
CA GLY A 46 0.51 14.03 -11.01
C GLY A 46 -0.58 13.44 -10.09
N LEU A 47 -0.27 12.34 -9.40
CA LEU A 47 -1.19 11.58 -8.54
C LEU A 47 -1.12 11.95 -7.06
N LEU A 48 -0.18 12.81 -6.66
CA LEU A 48 -0.19 13.32 -5.29
C LEU A 48 -1.33 14.30 -5.08
N VAL A 49 -1.78 14.41 -3.83
CA VAL A 49 -2.75 15.42 -3.45
C VAL A 49 -2.22 16.83 -3.76
N LYS A 50 -3.05 17.66 -4.39
CA LYS A 50 -2.65 18.97 -4.93
C LYS A 50 -2.92 20.14 -3.97
N THR A 51 -3.60 19.88 -2.85
CA THR A 51 -4.17 20.91 -1.97
C THR A 51 -3.30 21.20 -0.74
N GLY A 52 -2.20 21.93 -0.96
CA GLY A 52 -1.41 22.51 0.14
C GLY A 52 -0.73 21.52 1.10
N SER A 53 -0.03 22.06 2.10
CA SER A 53 0.81 21.28 3.01
C SER A 53 0.01 20.40 3.97
N MET A 54 -1.20 20.81 4.36
CA MET A 54 -2.05 20.05 5.29
C MET A 54 -2.54 18.74 4.67
N ASP A 55 -3.04 18.77 3.43
CA ASP A 55 -3.54 17.56 2.79
C ASP A 55 -2.39 16.65 2.37
N THR A 56 -1.24 17.21 1.98
CA THR A 56 -0.01 16.44 1.76
C THR A 56 0.40 15.67 3.03
N ALA A 57 0.39 16.33 4.19
CA ALA A 57 0.68 15.67 5.46
C ALA A 57 -0.37 14.61 5.83
N ARG A 58 -1.64 14.82 5.44
CA ARG A 58 -2.71 13.83 5.64
C ARG A 58 -2.52 12.61 4.74
N GLU A 59 -2.18 12.80 3.47
CA GLU A 59 -1.88 11.72 2.53
C GLU A 59 -0.73 10.87 3.06
N ASP A 60 0.34 11.51 3.53
CA ASP A 60 1.50 10.85 4.13
C ASP A 60 1.13 10.06 5.38
N GLN A 61 0.31 10.63 6.27
CA GLN A 61 -0.17 9.95 7.48
C GLN A 61 -0.96 8.70 7.13
N LEU A 62 -1.97 8.82 6.26
CA LEU A 62 -2.85 7.71 5.90
C LEU A 62 -2.07 6.58 5.21
N ARG A 63 -1.10 6.94 4.37
CA ARG A 63 -0.20 5.97 3.73
C ARG A 63 0.73 5.30 4.74
N SER A 64 1.23 6.02 5.74
CA SER A 64 2.06 5.43 6.80
C SER A 64 1.26 4.41 7.62
N GLN A 65 -0.03 4.64 7.84
CA GLN A 65 -0.90 3.72 8.59
C GLN A 65 -1.15 2.41 7.84
N ILE A 66 -1.04 2.41 6.52
CA ILE A 66 -1.01 1.15 5.73
C ILE A 66 0.22 0.32 6.11
N ASN A 67 1.40 0.95 6.26
CA ASN A 67 2.62 0.25 6.67
C ASN A 67 2.47 -0.40 8.05
N ASP A 68 1.87 0.32 9.01
CA ASP A 68 1.65 -0.21 10.35
C ASP A 68 0.87 -1.54 10.37
N VAL A 69 -0.03 -1.76 9.40
CA VAL A 69 -0.79 -3.00 9.28
C VAL A 69 -0.06 -4.05 8.44
N ILE A 70 0.48 -3.67 7.28
CA ILE A 70 1.11 -4.64 6.37
C ILE A 70 2.44 -5.17 6.91
N ASP A 71 3.21 -4.36 7.64
CA ASP A 71 4.48 -4.80 8.24
C ASP A 71 4.24 -5.88 9.28
N MET A 72 3.14 -5.79 10.04
CA MET A 72 2.76 -6.87 10.97
C MET A 72 2.25 -8.11 10.27
N HIS A 73 1.56 -7.96 9.13
CA HIS A 73 1.16 -9.08 8.31
C HIS A 73 2.40 -9.86 7.81
N TYR A 74 3.41 -9.16 7.29
CA TYR A 74 4.66 -9.79 6.89
C TYR A 74 5.47 -10.32 8.08
N ALA A 75 5.52 -9.59 9.20
CA ALA A 75 6.20 -10.05 10.40
C ALA A 75 5.60 -11.38 10.91
N TYR A 76 4.29 -11.57 10.79
CA TYR A 76 3.64 -12.84 11.09
C TYR A 76 4.06 -13.92 10.09
N MET A 77 3.97 -13.64 8.78
CA MET A 77 4.29 -14.63 7.73
C MET A 77 5.72 -15.16 7.79
N PHE A 78 6.67 -14.34 8.25
CA PHE A 78 8.09 -14.67 8.33
C PHE A 78 8.57 -14.88 9.77
N ALA A 79 7.67 -14.94 10.76
CA ALA A 79 8.05 -15.13 12.15
C ALA A 79 8.59 -16.55 12.40
N PRO A 80 9.56 -16.71 13.31
CA PRO A 80 9.91 -18.02 13.84
C PRO A 80 8.76 -18.59 14.69
N GLU A 81 8.71 -19.92 14.82
CA GLU A 81 7.73 -20.59 15.67
C GLU A 81 7.72 -20.02 17.10
N GLY A 82 6.52 -19.80 17.65
CA GLY A 82 6.31 -19.25 19.00
C GLY A 82 6.14 -17.72 19.08
N SER A 83 6.35 -16.96 18.00
CA SER A 83 6.14 -15.49 18.00
C SER A 83 4.77 -15.04 17.46
N HIS A 84 4.02 -15.96 16.86
CA HIS A 84 2.79 -15.67 16.12
C HIS A 84 1.69 -15.04 16.97
N GLU A 85 1.47 -15.51 18.20
CA GLU A 85 0.35 -15.06 19.04
C GLU A 85 0.39 -13.56 19.34
N VAL A 86 1.56 -13.04 19.71
CA VAL A 86 1.74 -11.61 20.05
C VAL A 86 1.60 -10.74 18.80
N ILE A 87 2.15 -11.18 17.66
CA ILE A 87 2.08 -10.45 16.40
C ILE A 87 0.64 -10.42 15.89
N GLU A 88 -0.06 -11.56 15.96
CA GLU A 88 -1.45 -11.69 15.55
C GLU A 88 -2.37 -10.80 16.42
N ALA A 89 -2.21 -10.81 17.74
CA ALA A 89 -3.00 -9.96 18.62
C ALA A 89 -2.85 -8.47 18.29
N ARG A 90 -1.61 -8.03 17.99
CA ARG A 90 -1.32 -6.65 17.57
C ARG A 90 -1.91 -6.35 16.19
N TYR A 91 -1.74 -7.25 15.23
CA TYR A 91 -2.34 -7.13 13.90
C TYR A 91 -3.85 -6.94 13.98
N ARG A 92 -4.55 -7.80 14.72
CA ARG A 92 -6.01 -7.76 14.87
C ARG A 92 -6.49 -6.45 15.50
N SER A 93 -5.78 -5.97 16.52
CA SER A 93 -6.06 -4.67 17.15
C SER A 93 -5.90 -3.52 16.15
N ASN A 94 -4.79 -3.49 15.41
CA ASN A 94 -4.50 -2.41 14.47
C ASN A 94 -5.37 -2.46 13.23
N ALA A 95 -5.67 -3.63 12.67
CA ALA A 95 -6.59 -3.77 11.55
C ALA A 95 -7.97 -3.20 11.89
N LYS A 96 -8.49 -3.51 13.10
CA LYS A 96 -9.75 -2.95 13.58
C LYS A 96 -9.69 -1.43 13.75
N ALA A 97 -8.60 -0.91 14.30
CA ALA A 97 -8.42 0.53 14.49
C ALA A 97 -8.27 1.27 13.15
N PHE A 98 -7.51 0.69 12.22
CA PHE A 98 -7.30 1.16 10.86
C PHE A 98 -8.64 1.27 10.13
N VAL A 99 -9.41 0.19 10.05
CA VAL A 99 -10.71 0.18 9.37
C VAL A 99 -11.62 1.24 9.96
N LYS A 100 -11.74 1.30 11.29
CA LYS A 100 -12.58 2.32 11.96
C LYS A 100 -12.15 3.74 11.62
N TYR A 101 -10.85 4.03 11.62
CA TYR A 101 -10.34 5.37 11.36
C TYR A 101 -10.51 5.75 9.88
N HIS A 102 -10.13 4.86 8.96
CA HIS A 102 -10.18 5.13 7.54
C HIS A 102 -11.62 5.21 7.00
N GLU A 103 -12.53 4.36 7.48
CA GLU A 103 -13.97 4.47 7.14
C GLU A 103 -14.54 5.83 7.57
N LYS A 104 -14.14 6.33 8.75
CA LYS A 104 -14.54 7.67 9.20
C LYS A 104 -14.04 8.76 8.24
N ILE A 105 -12.77 8.72 7.85
CA ILE A 105 -12.18 9.70 6.92
C ILE A 105 -12.88 9.66 5.56
N LEU A 106 -13.15 8.46 5.04
CA LEU A 106 -13.86 8.29 3.78
C LEU A 106 -15.30 8.81 3.86
N ALA A 107 -15.99 8.59 4.98
CA ALA A 107 -17.32 9.15 5.22
C ALA A 107 -17.30 10.69 5.28
N GLU A 108 -16.26 11.30 5.87
CA GLU A 108 -16.06 12.75 5.87
C GLU A 108 -15.85 13.32 4.44
N ASN A 109 -15.27 12.52 3.53
CA ASN A 109 -15.18 12.83 2.10
C ASN A 109 -16.39 12.35 1.28
N GLY A 110 -17.49 11.97 1.94
CA GLY A 110 -18.76 11.61 1.30
C GLY A 110 -18.82 10.18 0.72
N SER A 111 -17.89 9.30 1.09
CA SER A 111 -17.85 7.89 0.68
C SER A 111 -17.92 7.68 -0.84
N ASN A 112 -17.33 8.60 -1.60
CA ASN A 112 -17.40 8.63 -3.05
C ASN A 112 -16.38 7.73 -3.77
N GLY A 113 -15.60 6.96 -3.02
CA GLY A 113 -14.54 6.10 -3.55
C GLY A 113 -13.17 6.75 -3.66
N HIS A 114 -12.97 7.92 -3.04
CA HIS A 114 -11.69 8.63 -2.97
C HIS A 114 -11.40 9.11 -1.55
N TYR A 115 -10.12 9.14 -1.15
CA TYR A 115 -9.70 9.78 0.10
C TYR A 115 -9.73 11.31 0.02
N PHE A 116 -9.41 11.87 -1.14
CA PHE A 116 -9.25 13.32 -1.32
C PHE A 116 -10.11 13.82 -2.48
N GLY A 117 -11.13 14.62 -2.17
CA GLY A 117 -12.02 15.18 -3.20
C GLY A 117 -12.69 14.07 -3.99
N SER A 118 -12.53 14.08 -5.32
CA SER A 118 -13.16 13.13 -6.25
C SER A 118 -12.21 12.63 -7.35
N GLU A 119 -10.90 12.83 -7.17
CA GLU A 119 -9.89 12.35 -8.11
C GLU A 119 -9.08 11.23 -7.44
N THR A 120 -8.63 10.26 -8.24
CA THR A 120 -7.70 9.23 -7.74
C THR A 120 -6.37 9.87 -7.35
N THR A 121 -5.96 9.66 -6.11
CA THR A 121 -4.61 10.03 -5.65
C THR A 121 -3.74 8.81 -5.34
N TYR A 122 -2.48 9.06 -5.03
CA TYR A 122 -1.53 8.06 -4.54
C TYR A 122 -2.08 7.27 -3.35
N MET A 123 -2.78 7.93 -2.42
CA MET A 123 -3.40 7.25 -1.27
C MET A 123 -4.40 6.17 -1.70
N ASP A 124 -5.25 6.45 -2.70
CA ASP A 124 -6.24 5.49 -3.21
C ASP A 124 -5.53 4.27 -3.84
N ILE A 125 -4.48 4.51 -4.63
CA ILE A 125 -3.68 3.47 -5.29
C ILE A 125 -2.96 2.61 -4.24
N ALA A 126 -2.40 3.24 -3.20
CA ALA A 126 -1.75 2.52 -2.11
C ALA A 126 -2.74 1.63 -1.34
N LEU A 127 -3.96 2.12 -1.08
CA LEU A 127 -5.01 1.29 -0.47
C LEU A 127 -5.39 0.13 -1.39
N PHE A 128 -5.56 0.37 -2.68
CA PHE A 128 -5.85 -0.68 -3.66
C PHE A 128 -4.77 -1.77 -3.66
N ALA A 129 -3.49 -1.40 -3.69
CA ALA A 129 -2.36 -2.33 -3.62
C ALA A 129 -2.35 -3.11 -2.29
N PHE A 130 -2.54 -2.42 -1.16
CA PHE A 130 -2.62 -3.02 0.16
C PHE A 130 -3.72 -4.09 0.26
N ILE A 131 -4.95 -3.74 -0.13
CA ILE A 131 -6.07 -4.68 -0.09
C ILE A 131 -5.85 -5.85 -1.06
N THR A 132 -5.24 -5.60 -2.23
CA THR A 132 -4.86 -6.67 -3.17
C THR A 132 -3.92 -7.67 -2.52
N VAL A 133 -2.87 -7.21 -1.82
CA VAL A 133 -1.93 -8.07 -1.10
C VAL A 133 -2.63 -8.86 0.01
N ILE A 134 -3.43 -8.20 0.85
CA ILE A 134 -4.13 -8.87 1.95
C ILE A 134 -5.08 -9.96 1.45
N ARG A 135 -5.71 -9.75 0.28
CA ARG A 135 -6.64 -10.72 -0.32
C ARG A 135 -5.96 -11.85 -1.06
N GLN A 136 -4.66 -11.75 -1.35
CA GLN A 136 -3.94 -12.80 -2.04
C GLN A 136 -3.88 -14.06 -1.15
N PRO A 137 -4.31 -15.23 -1.64
CA PRO A 137 -4.22 -16.46 -0.87
C PRO A 137 -2.78 -16.77 -0.46
N ASN A 138 -2.56 -16.99 0.84
CA ASN A 138 -1.25 -17.36 1.37
C ASN A 138 -1.42 -18.23 2.62
N GLU A 139 -0.87 -19.45 2.60
CA GLU A 139 -0.99 -20.40 3.71
C GLU A 139 -0.28 -19.94 5.00
N LYS A 140 0.67 -19.01 4.88
CA LYS A 140 1.39 -18.41 6.03
C LYS A 140 0.70 -17.16 6.58
N ALA A 141 -0.35 -16.67 5.93
CA ALA A 141 -1.06 -15.50 6.41
C ALA A 141 -1.81 -15.76 7.72
N ILE A 142 -2.09 -14.70 8.46
CA ILE A 142 -2.98 -14.73 9.62
C ILE A 142 -4.35 -15.24 9.17
N LYS A 143 -4.86 -16.24 9.87
CA LYS A 143 -6.19 -16.80 9.57
C LYS A 143 -7.28 -15.72 9.65
N ASP A 144 -8.13 -15.69 8.64
CA ASP A 144 -9.28 -14.78 8.52
C ASP A 144 -8.88 -13.28 8.51
N CYS A 145 -7.63 -12.94 8.18
CA CYS A 145 -7.17 -11.55 8.14
C CYS A 145 -7.92 -10.67 7.14
N THR A 146 -8.46 -11.28 6.08
CA THR A 146 -9.24 -10.61 5.03
C THR A 146 -10.59 -10.10 5.54
N ASP A 147 -11.14 -10.70 6.61
CA ASP A 147 -12.48 -10.36 7.11
C ASP A 147 -12.58 -8.90 7.56
N TYR A 148 -11.52 -8.34 8.14
CA TYR A 148 -11.48 -6.91 8.53
C TYR A 148 -11.69 -5.97 7.33
N PHE A 149 -11.30 -6.39 6.13
CA PHE A 149 -11.36 -5.62 4.89
C PHE A 149 -12.44 -6.13 3.92
N SER A 150 -13.40 -6.91 4.44
CA SER A 150 -14.58 -7.34 3.68
C SER A 150 -15.52 -6.18 3.39
N GLU A 151 -16.37 -6.32 2.38
CA GLU A 151 -17.39 -5.31 2.03
C GLU A 151 -18.32 -4.98 3.21
N SER A 152 -18.63 -5.97 4.06
CA SER A 152 -19.49 -5.76 5.23
C SER A 152 -18.81 -4.99 6.36
N ASN A 153 -17.49 -5.16 6.54
CA ASN A 153 -16.75 -4.55 7.64
C ASN A 153 -16.08 -3.22 7.25
N ALA A 154 -15.76 -3.04 5.97
CA ALA A 154 -15.06 -1.87 5.44
C ALA A 154 -15.63 -1.41 4.09
N PRO A 155 -16.90 -0.98 4.03
CA PRO A 155 -17.57 -0.63 2.78
C PRO A 155 -16.92 0.56 2.05
N GLY A 156 -16.45 1.58 2.76
CA GLY A 156 -15.73 2.71 2.17
C GLY A 156 -14.40 2.28 1.56
N LEU A 157 -13.60 1.47 2.26
CA LEU A 157 -12.34 0.94 1.73
C LEU A 157 -12.57 0.09 0.48
N ASN A 158 -13.61 -0.72 0.48
CA ASN A 158 -14.02 -1.51 -0.68
C ASN A 158 -14.42 -0.63 -1.84
N LYS A 159 -15.15 0.46 -1.58
CA LYS A 159 -15.51 1.41 -2.63
C LYS A 159 -14.29 2.05 -3.28
N VAL A 160 -13.28 2.45 -2.51
CA VAL A 160 -12.01 2.96 -3.04
C VAL A 160 -11.30 1.88 -3.87
N TYR A 161 -11.22 0.65 -3.34
CA TYR A 161 -10.63 -0.49 -4.04
C TYR A 161 -11.27 -0.70 -5.42
N GLU A 162 -12.60 -0.76 -5.49
CA GLU A 162 -13.35 -0.94 -6.73
C GLU A 162 -13.15 0.23 -7.70
N THR A 163 -13.19 1.47 -7.20
CA THR A 163 -12.98 2.67 -8.01
C THR A 163 -11.61 2.65 -8.67
N VAL A 164 -10.55 2.32 -7.93
CA VAL A 164 -9.20 2.20 -8.48
C VAL A 164 -9.10 1.00 -9.42
N GLN A 165 -9.64 -0.16 -9.04
CA GLN A 165 -9.62 -1.38 -9.86
C GLN A 165 -10.26 -1.17 -11.23
N ALA A 166 -11.36 -0.40 -11.29
CA ALA A 166 -12.07 -0.07 -12.53
C ALA A 166 -11.41 1.05 -13.35
N SER A 167 -10.40 1.74 -12.80
CA SER A 167 -9.74 2.86 -13.46
C SER A 167 -8.77 2.39 -14.57
N SER A 168 -8.53 3.26 -15.55
CA SER A 168 -7.50 3.03 -16.57
C SER A 168 -6.09 2.93 -15.99
N ILE A 169 -5.84 3.52 -14.81
CA ILE A 169 -4.55 3.47 -14.11
C ILE A 169 -4.25 2.03 -13.69
N ALA A 170 -5.22 1.32 -13.10
CA ALA A 170 -5.01 -0.02 -12.60
C ALA A 170 -5.19 -1.12 -13.66
N ALA A 171 -5.84 -0.82 -14.79
CA ALA A 171 -6.18 -1.81 -15.81
C ALA A 171 -5.01 -2.72 -16.26
N PRO A 172 -3.78 -2.19 -16.52
CA PRO A 172 -2.65 -3.05 -16.89
C PRO A 172 -2.24 -4.02 -15.77
N TYR A 173 -2.28 -3.58 -14.52
CA TYR A 173 -1.94 -4.41 -13.36
C TYR A 173 -3.04 -5.43 -13.03
N VAL A 174 -4.30 -5.03 -13.11
CA VAL A 174 -5.43 -5.95 -12.88
C VAL A 174 -5.41 -7.11 -13.88
N ALA A 175 -4.96 -6.86 -15.12
CA ALA A 175 -4.78 -7.91 -16.12
C ALA A 175 -3.74 -8.98 -15.70
N THR A 176 -2.79 -8.65 -14.82
CA THR A 176 -1.77 -9.58 -14.32
C THR A 176 -2.17 -10.36 -13.07
N LEU A 177 -3.31 -10.02 -12.44
CA LEU A 177 -3.80 -10.69 -11.22
C LEU A 177 -4.58 -11.99 -11.49
N LYS A 178 -4.74 -12.38 -12.76
CA LYS A 178 -5.50 -13.56 -13.19
C LYS A 178 -4.68 -14.85 -13.18
#